data_AF-V7EYT7-F1
#
_entry.id   AF-V7EYT7-F1
#
_cell.length_a   1.000
_cell.length_b   1.000
_cell.length_c   1.000
_cell.angle_alpha   90.00
_cell.angle_beta   90.00
_cell.angle_gamma   90.00
#
_symmetry.space_group_name_H-M   'P 1'
#
loop_
_entity.id
_entity.type
_entity.pdbx_description
1 polymer ?
#
loop_
_entity_poly.entity_id
_entity_poly.type
_entity_poly.pdbx_seq_one_letter_code
_entity_poly.pdbx_strand_id
1 'polypeptide(L)'
;MNISTKTITIMSSREFNQDTAHAKRAAKNGPVIITDRGKPSHVLMSMEEYQRLEKKPRSLADAIADDRPEADFDWEPPRLEGPFFKIPELD
;
A
#
# COMPACT_ATOMS: atom_id res chain seq x y z
N MET A 1 11.51 -0.77 -6.26
CA MET A 1 10.42 0.03 -5.66
C MET A 1 10.46 1.39 -6.33
N ASN A 2 9.59 1.63 -7.32
CA ASN A 2 9.62 2.90 -8.05
C ASN A 2 8.92 3.97 -7.19
N ILE A 3 9.70 4.76 -6.45
CA ILE A 3 9.19 5.97 -5.82
C ILE A 3 9.00 7.06 -6.89
N SER A 4 7.96 6.90 -7.71
CA SER A 4 7.53 7.96 -8.62
C SER A 4 7.00 9.11 -7.76
N THR A 5 7.75 10.21 -7.68
CA THR A 5 7.38 11.41 -6.95
C THR A 5 6.22 12.11 -7.66
N LYS A 6 4.99 11.71 -7.33
CA LYS A 6 3.77 12.38 -7.81
C LYS A 6 3.65 13.77 -7.17
N THR A 7 3.29 14.77 -7.97
CA THR A 7 3.10 16.15 -7.50
C THR A 7 1.86 16.25 -6.62
N ILE A 8 2.01 16.71 -5.38
CA ILE A 8 0.89 16.97 -4.47
C ILE A 8 0.33 18.36 -4.75
N THR A 9 -0.99 18.46 -4.91
CA THR A 9 -1.69 19.75 -5.02
C THR A 9 -2.52 19.96 -3.77
N ILE A 10 -2.56 21.20 -3.27
CA ILE A 10 -3.39 21.57 -2.12
C ILE A 10 -4.42 22.60 -2.60
N MET A 11 -5.68 22.38 -2.24
CA MET A 11 -6.78 23.30 -2.54
C MET A 11 -7.60 23.52 -1.27
N SER A 12 -8.16 24.71 -1.10
CA SER A 12 -9.24 24.93 -0.13
C SER A 12 -10.55 24.30 -0.62
N SER A 13 -11.46 24.02 0.30
CA SER A 13 -12.83 23.60 -0.04
C SER A 13 -13.51 24.58 -0.99
N ARG A 14 -13.21 25.89 -0.88
CA ARG A 14 -13.74 26.92 -1.77
C ARG A 14 -13.20 26.78 -3.19
N GLU A 15 -11.88 26.66 -3.35
CA GLU A 15 -11.24 26.47 -4.67
C GLU A 15 -11.69 25.17 -5.33
N PHE A 16 -11.81 24.08 -4.55
CA PHE A 16 -12.32 22.82 -5.05
C PHE A 16 -13.75 22.96 -5.57
N ASN A 17 -14.64 23.59 -4.81
CA ASN A 17 -16.03 23.77 -5.21
C ASN A 17 -16.19 24.73 -6.39
N GLN A 18 -15.28 25.70 -6.56
CA GLN A 18 -15.28 26.63 -7.68
C GLN A 18 -14.70 26.02 -8.96
N ASP A 19 -13.71 25.14 -8.87
CA ASP A 19 -13.05 24.52 -10.03
C ASP A 19 -12.78 23.02 -9.83
N THR A 20 -13.87 22.25 -9.80
CA THR A 20 -13.81 20.78 -9.66
C THR A 20 -13.12 20.12 -10.87
N ALA A 21 -13.17 20.73 -12.05
CA ALA A 21 -12.57 20.19 -13.27
C ALA A 21 -11.04 20.27 -13.21
N HIS A 22 -10.49 21.38 -12.71
CA HIS A 22 -9.06 21.49 -12.44
C HIS A 22 -8.61 20.47 -11.38
N ALA A 23 -9.34 20.34 -10.27
CA ALA A 23 -9.03 19.36 -9.24
C ALA A 23 -8.95 17.92 -9.80
N LYS A 24 -9.90 17.52 -10.65
CA LYS A 24 -9.87 16.20 -11.33
C LYS A 24 -8.68 16.02 -12.27
N ARG A 25 -8.25 17.09 -12.96
CA ARG A 25 -7.04 17.04 -13.81
C ARG A 25 -5.77 16.93 -12.98
N ALA A 26 -5.66 17.70 -11.90
CA ALA A 26 -4.54 17.61 -10.96
C ALA A 26 -4.46 16.21 -10.32
N ALA A 27 -5.61 15.62 -9.98
CA ALA A 27 -5.71 14.27 -9.42
C ALA A 27 -5.15 13.15 -10.33
N LYS A 28 -4.95 13.41 -11.63
CA LYS A 28 -4.25 12.47 -12.54
C LYS A 28 -2.74 12.43 -12.30
N ASN A 29 -2.16 13.55 -11.85
CA ASN A 29 -0.72 13.70 -11.67
C ASN A 29 -0.28 13.39 -10.23
N GLY A 30 -1.20 13.46 -9.27
CA GLY A 30 -0.95 13.15 -7.86
C GLY A 30 -2.16 13.49 -6.99
N PRO A 31 -2.11 13.18 -5.68
CA PRO A 31 -3.23 13.45 -4.80
C PRO A 31 -3.48 14.96 -4.66
N VAL A 32 -4.76 15.33 -4.63
CA VAL A 32 -5.19 16.69 -4.30
C VAL A 32 -5.71 16.68 -2.87
N ILE A 33 -5.05 17.42 -1.98
CA ILE A 33 -5.48 17.59 -0.60
C ILE A 33 -6.45 18.77 -0.54
N ILE A 34 -7.66 18.52 -0.07
CA ILE A 34 -8.69 19.54 0.16
C ILE A 34 -8.62 19.96 1.62
N THR A 35 -8.59 21.27 1.86
CA THR A 35 -8.49 21.86 3.21
C THR A 35 -9.77 22.60 3.59
N ASP A 36 -10.19 22.44 4.84
CA ASP A 36 -11.20 23.29 5.48
C ASP A 36 -10.54 24.09 6.60
N ARG A 37 -10.74 25.41 6.59
CA ARG A 37 -10.13 26.36 7.54
C ARG A 37 -8.62 26.12 7.77
N GLY A 38 -7.89 25.84 6.69
CA GLY A 38 -6.44 25.59 6.70
C GLY A 38 -6.02 24.20 7.16
N LYS A 39 -6.95 23.30 7.47
CA LYS A 39 -6.66 21.91 7.87
C LYS A 39 -7.05 20.94 6.76
N PRO A 40 -6.21 19.95 6.41
CA PRO A 40 -6.60 18.86 5.52
C PRO A 40 -7.89 18.19 6.02
N SER A 41 -8.85 18.00 5.12
CA SER A 41 -10.14 17.38 5.44
C SER A 41 -10.46 16.21 4.50
N HIS A 42 -10.08 16.31 3.23
CA HIS A 42 -10.34 15.27 2.23
C HIS A 42 -9.16 15.14 1.25
N VAL A 43 -9.12 14.03 0.52
CA VAL A 43 -8.20 13.81 -0.58
C VAL A 43 -8.98 13.38 -1.82
N LEU A 44 -8.66 13.97 -2.97
CA LEU A 44 -9.11 13.51 -4.28
C LEU A 44 -7.95 12.82 -5.01
N MET A 45 -8.21 11.66 -5.60
CA MET A 45 -7.28 10.90 -6.43
C MET A 45 -8.03 10.19 -7.56
N SER A 46 -7.31 9.67 -8.55
CA SER A 46 -7.93 8.81 -9.57
C SER A 46 -8.43 7.49 -8.95
N MET A 47 -9.46 6.90 -9.57
CA MET A 47 -9.97 5.60 -9.12
C MET A 47 -8.91 4.50 -9.21
N GLU A 48 -8.05 4.56 -10.23
CA GLU A 48 -6.92 3.63 -10.38
C GLU A 48 -5.94 3.72 -9.20
N GLU A 49 -5.63 4.93 -8.73
CA GLU A 49 -4.77 5.13 -7.56
C GLU A 49 -5.42 4.58 -6.30
N TYR A 50 -6.71 4.87 -6.11
CA TYR A 50 -7.49 4.34 -4.99
C TYR A 50 -7.48 2.80 -4.96
N GLN A 51 -7.76 2.16 -6.10
CA GLN A 51 -7.73 0.70 -6.22
C GLN A 51 -6.33 0.13 -5.96
N ARG A 52 -5.26 0.85 -6.33
CA ARG A 52 -3.89 0.42 -6.03
C ARG A 52 -3.60 0.46 -4.53
N LEU A 53 -4.12 1.46 -3.82
CA LEU A 53 -3.98 1.57 -2.36
C LEU A 53 -4.87 0.57 -1.61
N GLU A 54 -6.05 0.24 -2.16
CA GLU A 54 -6.97 -0.73 -1.58
C GLU A 54 -6.43 -2.18 -1.66
N LYS A 55 -5.63 -2.48 -2.69
CA LYS A 55 -4.95 -3.78 -2.79
C LYS A 55 -4.04 -3.97 -1.57
N LYS A 56 -4.38 -4.95 -0.73
CA LYS A 56 -3.48 -5.40 0.35
C LYS A 56 -2.13 -5.75 -0.27
N PRO A 57 -1.01 -5.23 0.27
CA PRO A 57 0.30 -5.73 -0.13
C PRO A 57 0.32 -7.23 0.13
N ARG A 58 0.73 -8.00 -0.88
CA ARG A 58 0.92 -9.45 -0.76
C ARG A 58 1.85 -9.67 0.43
N SER A 59 1.41 -10.43 1.44
CA SER A 59 2.30 -10.75 2.55
C SER A 59 3.44 -11.63 2.05
N LEU A 60 4.55 -11.70 2.79
CA LEU A 60 5.62 -12.64 2.45
C LEU A 60 5.08 -14.07 2.36
N ALA A 61 4.19 -14.45 3.29
CA ALA A 61 3.51 -15.73 3.27
C ALA A 61 2.71 -15.93 1.97
N ASP A 62 1.88 -14.96 1.57
CA ASP A 62 1.15 -15.03 0.30
C ASP A 62 2.09 -15.11 -0.91
N ALA A 63 3.27 -14.49 -0.84
CA ALA A 63 4.24 -14.44 -1.94
C ALA A 63 4.96 -15.77 -2.17
N ILE A 64 5.20 -16.53 -1.10
CA ILE A 64 5.88 -17.84 -1.16
C ILE A 64 4.90 -19.02 -1.11
N ALA A 65 3.63 -18.78 -0.78
CA ALA A 65 2.61 -19.82 -0.77
C ALA A 65 2.46 -20.44 -2.17
N ASP A 66 2.42 -21.77 -2.20
CA ASP A 66 2.02 -22.55 -3.35
C ASP A 66 0.49 -22.69 -3.30
N ASP A 67 -0.20 -22.11 -4.29
CA ASP A 67 -1.66 -22.01 -4.34
C ASP A 67 -2.32 -23.16 -5.13
N ARG A 68 -1.51 -24.13 -5.58
CA ARG A 68 -2.00 -25.31 -6.27
C ARG A 68 -2.77 -26.22 -5.30
N PRO A 69 -3.87 -26.88 -5.73
CA PRO A 69 -4.66 -27.76 -4.86
C PRO A 69 -3.84 -28.87 -4.20
N GLU A 70 -2.75 -29.30 -4.82
CA GLU A 70 -1.86 -30.37 -4.33
C GLU A 70 -0.88 -29.90 -3.24
N ALA A 71 -0.81 -28.59 -2.97
CA ALA A 71 0.06 -28.01 -1.94
C ALA A 71 -0.52 -28.13 -0.53
N ASP A 72 -1.78 -28.55 -0.38
CA ASP A 72 -2.40 -28.88 0.91
C ASP A 72 -2.13 -30.36 1.23
N PHE A 73 -1.05 -30.61 1.94
CA PHE A 73 -0.64 -31.94 2.36
C PHE A 73 -0.04 -31.92 3.76
N ASP A 74 -0.08 -33.08 4.43
CA ASP A 74 0.52 -33.27 5.75
C ASP A 74 2.04 -33.22 5.65
N TRP A 75 2.59 -32.00 5.68
CA TRP A 75 4.01 -31.73 5.74
C TRP A 75 4.50 -31.79 7.20
N GLU A 76 5.39 -32.73 7.50
CA GLU A 76 6.18 -32.70 8.73
C GLU A 76 7.58 -32.14 8.42
N PRO A 77 7.92 -30.92 8.88
CA PRO A 77 9.23 -30.35 8.59
C PRO A 77 10.33 -31.18 9.26
N PRO A 78 11.41 -31.53 8.54
CA PRO A 78 12.51 -32.26 9.13
C PRO A 78 13.11 -31.43 10.27
N ARG A 79 13.33 -32.08 11.41
CA ARG A 79 14.01 -31.46 12.54
C ARG A 79 15.51 -31.44 12.26
N LEU A 80 16.13 -30.29 12.48
CA LEU A 80 17.59 -30.20 12.46
C LEU A 80 18.12 -30.91 13.71
N GLU A 81 18.75 -32.08 13.50
CA GLU A 81 19.40 -32.86 14.53
C GLU A 81 20.92 -32.84 14.32
N GLY A 82 21.69 -32.68 15.40
CA GLY A 82 23.15 -32.74 15.35
C GLY A 82 23.84 -31.90 16.42
N PRO A 83 25.10 -32.22 16.77
CA PRO A 83 25.83 -31.59 17.88
C PRO A 83 26.23 -30.13 17.62
N PHE A 84 26.03 -29.62 16.39
CA PHE A 84 26.47 -28.29 15.95
C PHE A 84 25.35 -27.24 15.94
N PHE A 85 24.10 -27.61 16.28
CA PHE A 85 22.98 -26.68 16.38
C PHE A 85 22.76 -26.28 17.84
N LYS A 86 23.50 -25.28 18.31
CA LYS A 86 23.21 -24.62 19.58
C LYS A 86 22.26 -23.46 19.34
N ILE A 87 21.18 -23.39 20.12
CA ILE A 87 20.32 -22.21 20.17
C ILE A 87 21.18 -21.06 20.69
N PRO A 88 21.27 -19.92 20.00
CA PRO A 88 22.02 -18.78 20.51
C PRO A 88 21.41 -18.31 21.83
N GLU A 89 22.24 -18.12 22.86
CA GLU A 89 21.83 -17.32 24.01
C GLU A 89 21.84 -15.86 23.54
N LEU A 90 20.65 -15.26 23.42
CA LEU A 90 20.48 -13.84 23.15
C LEU A 90 20.38 -13.15 24.51
N ASP A 91 21.39 -12.36 24.84
CA ASP A 91 21.42 -11.46 26.01
C ASP A 91 20.58 -10.20 25.80
#